data_AF-A0A2P2MLK8-F1
#
_entry.id   AF-A0A2P2MLK8-F1
#
_cell.length_a   1.000
_cell.length_b   1.000
_cell.length_c   1.000
_cell.angle_alpha   90.00
_cell.angle_beta   90.00
_cell.angle_gamma   90.00
#
_symmetry.space_group_name_H-M   'P 1'
#
loop_
_entity.id
_entity.type
_entity.pdbx_description
1 polymer ?
#
loop_
_entity_poly.entity_id
_entity_poly.type
_entity_poly.pdbx_seq_one_letter_code
_entity_poly.pdbx_strand_id
1 'polypeptide(L)'
;MQEARSKFVVEMEPKDAMLIDPSDGYLSPEGTAVLHFRRSSASASTGRINCKVYYCKEDEVCLYQPLVFEVPFQEEIPGAAPSEITLAYLVKPKASTSSLQLSITR
;
A
#
# COMPACT_ATOMS: atom_id res chain seq x y z
N MET A 1 1.50 -21.41 14.01
CA MET A 1 1.98 -20.74 12.78
C MET A 1 1.89 -19.24 13.00
N GLN A 2 2.87 -18.46 12.55
CA GLN A 2 2.76 -17.00 12.57
C GLN A 2 1.97 -16.57 11.32
N GLU A 3 0.91 -15.79 11.52
CA GLU A 3 0.06 -15.30 10.42
C GLU A 3 0.85 -14.43 9.44
N ALA A 4 0.54 -14.55 8.14
CA ALA A 4 1.13 -13.70 7.13
C ALA A 4 0.58 -12.27 7.28
N ARG A 5 1.45 -11.31 7.61
CA ARG A 5 1.06 -9.91 7.83
C ARG A 5 1.29 -9.06 6.59
N SER A 6 0.27 -8.31 6.20
CA SER A 6 0.34 -7.31 5.12
C SER A 6 1.42 -6.29 5.41
N LYS A 7 2.25 -5.97 4.41
CA LYS A 7 3.41 -5.09 4.56
C LYS A 7 3.58 -4.13 3.40
N PHE A 8 4.30 -3.04 3.63
CA PHE A 8 4.66 -2.07 2.61
C PHE A 8 6.16 -1.75 2.66
N VAL A 9 6.68 -1.29 1.52
CA VAL A 9 8.01 -0.70 1.38
C VAL A 9 7.89 0.49 0.44
N VAL A 10 8.60 1.58 0.73
CA VAL A 10 8.61 2.79 -0.07
C VAL A 10 9.95 2.95 -0.76
N GLU A 11 9.90 3.28 -2.04
CA GLU A 11 11.06 3.61 -2.87
C GLU A 11 10.90 5.04 -3.41
N MET A 12 12.00 5.77 -3.59
CA MET A 12 12.00 7.14 -4.12
C MET A 12 12.85 7.24 -5.38
N GLU A 13 12.40 8.04 -6.33
CA GLU A 13 13.14 8.43 -7.51
C GLU A 13 13.14 9.97 -7.67
N PRO A 14 14.31 10.64 -7.69
CA PRO A 14 15.64 10.07 -7.49
C PRO A 14 15.83 9.54 -6.07
N LYS A 15 16.78 8.61 -5.93
CA LYS A 15 17.15 8.05 -4.62
C LYS A 15 17.53 9.21 -3.68
N ASP A 16 17.01 9.17 -2.46
CA ASP A 16 17.25 10.17 -1.40
C ASP A 16 16.58 11.56 -1.61
N ALA A 17 15.68 11.71 -2.59
CA ALA A 17 14.91 12.95 -2.80
C ALA A 17 14.04 13.35 -1.59
N MET A 18 13.65 12.36 -0.79
CA MET A 18 12.82 12.52 0.41
C MET A 18 13.31 11.63 1.54
N LEU A 19 13.17 12.13 2.76
CA LEU A 19 13.17 11.34 3.99
C LEU A 19 11.75 10.82 4.21
N ILE A 20 11.62 9.51 4.42
CA ILE A 20 10.34 8.85 4.62
C ILE A 20 10.36 8.18 5.98
N ASP A 21 9.29 8.36 6.76
CA ASP A 21 9.12 7.70 8.03
C ASP A 21 7.70 7.11 8.20
N PRO A 22 7.55 5.77 8.30
CA PRO A 22 8.58 4.75 8.10
C PRO A 22 8.78 4.39 6.61
N SER A 23 10.00 3.97 6.22
CA SER A 23 10.30 3.52 4.85
C SER A 23 9.74 2.13 4.52
N ASP A 24 9.44 1.33 5.54
CA ASP A 24 8.84 0.02 5.44
C ASP A 24 8.07 -0.31 6.73
N GLY A 25 7.14 -1.24 6.63
CA GLY A 25 6.35 -1.62 7.80
C GLY A 25 5.20 -2.55 7.47
N TYR A 26 4.30 -2.69 8.44
CA TYR A 26 3.09 -3.50 8.32
C TYR A 26 1.86 -2.62 8.17
N LEU A 27 0.88 -3.11 7.39
CA LEU A 27 -0.47 -2.54 7.44
C LEU A 27 -1.15 -2.96 8.75
N SER A 28 -2.00 -2.11 9.28
CA SER A 28 -2.88 -2.44 10.39
C SER A 28 -3.86 -3.56 9.99
N PRO A 29 -4.56 -4.20 10.94
CA PRO A 29 -5.62 -5.17 10.62
C PRO A 29 -6.72 -4.59 9.72
N GLU A 30 -6.96 -3.28 9.79
CA GLU A 30 -7.89 -2.54 8.93
C GLU A 30 -7.30 -2.22 7.54
N GLY A 31 -6.05 -2.60 7.28
CA GLY A 31 -5.36 -2.38 6.01
C GLY A 31 -4.76 -0.99 5.86
N THR A 32 -4.53 -0.25 6.96
CA THR A 32 -4.06 1.13 6.92
C THR A 32 -2.59 1.28 7.34
N ALA A 33 -1.91 2.30 6.82
CA ALA A 33 -0.61 2.76 7.27
C ALA A 33 -0.48 4.27 7.04
N VAL A 34 0.28 4.96 7.89
CA VAL A 34 0.56 6.39 7.77
C VAL A 34 2.04 6.57 7.58
N LEU A 35 2.42 7.35 6.57
CA LEU A 35 3.81 7.63 6.22
C LEU A 35 3.99 9.14 6.14
N HIS A 36 5.11 9.63 6.67
CA HIS A 36 5.48 11.04 6.60
C HIS A 36 6.59 11.21 5.57
N PHE A 37 6.40 12.16 4.67
CA PHE A 37 7.38 12.52 3.64
C PHE A 37 7.94 13.90 3.97
N ARG A 38 9.28 14.00 4.04
CA ARG A 38 9.99 15.27 4.16
C ARG A 38 10.94 15.43 3.00
N ARG A 39 10.83 16.54 2.27
CA ARG A 39 11.73 16.84 1.15
C ARG A 39 13.17 16.99 1.62
N SER A 40 14.07 16.35 0.89
CA SER A 40 15.52 16.59 0.96
C SER A 40 15.98 17.51 -0.19
N SER A 41 15.20 17.58 -1.27
CA SER A 41 15.46 18.39 -2.47
C SER A 41 14.22 19.16 -2.93
N ALA A 42 14.45 20.34 -3.51
CA ALA A 42 13.42 21.16 -4.15
C ALA A 42 12.94 20.59 -5.50
N SER A 43 13.71 19.68 -6.12
CA SER A 43 13.36 19.09 -7.41
C SER A 43 12.13 18.18 -7.33
N ALA A 44 11.48 17.97 -8.47
CA ALA A 44 10.42 16.98 -8.60
C ALA A 44 10.93 15.56 -8.28
N SER A 45 10.08 14.74 -7.68
CA SER A 45 10.38 13.35 -7.34
C SER A 45 9.11 12.50 -7.34
N THR A 46 9.29 11.18 -7.41
CA THR A 46 8.18 10.21 -7.35
C THR A 46 8.47 9.19 -6.26
N GLY A 47 7.52 9.02 -5.35
CA GLY A 47 7.52 7.92 -4.38
C GLY A 47 6.71 6.74 -4.89
N ARG A 48 7.23 5.52 -4.75
CA ARG A 48 6.53 4.27 -5.05
C ARG A 48 6.30 3.49 -3.77
N ILE A 49 5.03 3.28 -3.41
CA ILE A 49 4.64 2.49 -2.24
C ILE A 49 4.25 1.10 -2.74
N ASN A 50 5.08 0.11 -2.43
CA ASN A 50 4.89 -1.29 -2.79
C ASN A 50 4.25 -2.04 -1.61
N CYS A 51 2.98 -2.40 -1.72
CA CYS A 51 2.26 -3.16 -0.71
C CYS A 51 2.17 -4.65 -1.10
N LYS A 52 2.45 -5.53 -0.15
CA LYS A 52 2.11 -6.96 -0.21
C LYS A 52 0.96 -7.20 0.74
N VAL A 53 -0.25 -7.27 0.19
CA VAL A 53 -1.49 -7.46 0.97
C VAL A 53 -1.74 -8.96 1.09
N TYR A 54 -1.79 -9.47 2.31
CA TYR A 54 -2.18 -10.84 2.61
C TYR A 54 -3.65 -10.88 3.03
N TYR A 55 -4.34 -11.91 2.57
CA TYR A 55 -5.70 -12.25 3.00
C TYR A 55 -5.68 -13.69 3.50
N CYS A 56 -5.90 -13.86 4.80
CA CYS A 56 -5.98 -15.17 5.45
C CYS A 56 -7.41 -15.37 5.93
N LYS A 57 -8.01 -16.51 5.57
CA LYS A 57 -9.25 -16.97 6.16
C LYS A 57 -8.92 -18.09 7.15
N GLU A 58 -9.62 -18.13 8.28
CA GLU A 58 -9.46 -19.19 9.28
C GLU A 58 -9.56 -20.57 8.63
N ASP A 59 -8.61 -21.45 8.98
CA ASP A 59 -8.45 -22.81 8.44
C ASP A 59 -8.21 -22.93 6.91
N GLU A 60 -7.92 -21.82 6.21
CA GLU A 60 -7.61 -21.80 4.77
C GLU A 60 -6.20 -21.28 4.45
N VAL A 61 -5.82 -21.36 3.17
CA VAL A 61 -4.54 -20.86 2.65
C VAL A 61 -4.56 -19.32 2.61
N CYS A 62 -3.52 -18.67 3.16
CA CYS A 62 -3.32 -17.24 2.98
C CYS A 62 -2.98 -16.90 1.52
N LEU A 63 -3.76 -16.01 0.92
CA LEU A 63 -3.50 -15.46 -0.41
C LEU A 63 -2.71 -14.14 -0.30
N TYR A 64 -2.00 -13.78 -1.37
CA TYR A 64 -1.27 -12.51 -1.47
C TYR A 64 -1.61 -11.78 -2.77
N GLN A 65 -1.72 -10.45 -2.68
CA GLN A 65 -1.86 -9.55 -3.82
C GLN A 65 -0.85 -8.39 -3.70
N PRO A 66 0.00 -8.16 -4.70
CA PRO A 66 0.83 -6.97 -4.76
C PRO A 66 0.00 -5.75 -5.22
N LEU A 67 0.20 -4.60 -4.58
CA LEU A 67 -0.33 -3.30 -4.97
C LEU A 67 0.81 -2.29 -5.02
N VAL A 68 0.76 -1.37 -5.98
CA VAL A 68 1.77 -0.31 -6.13
C VAL A 68 1.06 1.02 -6.28
N PHE A 69 1.46 2.01 -5.50
CA PHE A 69 0.98 3.38 -5.58
C PHE A 69 2.12 4.31 -5.95
N GLU A 70 1.90 5.18 -6.93
CA GLU A 70 2.84 6.23 -7.29
C GLU A 70 2.36 7.56 -6.71
N VAL A 71 3.21 8.20 -5.91
CA VAL A 71 2.97 9.49 -5.27
C VAL A 71 3.89 10.52 -5.91
N PRO A 72 3.39 11.37 -6.83
CA PRO A 72 4.19 12.40 -7.46
C PRO A 72 4.36 13.61 -6.56
N PHE A 73 5.58 14.12 -6.45
CA PHE A 73 5.92 15.35 -5.76
C PHE A 73 6.44 16.36 -6.79
N GLN A 74 5.69 17.45 -6.97
CA GLN A 74 6.08 18.54 -7.86
C GLN A 74 7.27 19.32 -7.31
N GLU A 75 7.92 20.13 -8.14
CA GLU A 75 8.98 21.04 -7.69
C GLU A 75 8.49 21.96 -6.56
N GLU A 76 9.37 22.29 -5.62
CA GLU A 76 9.02 23.14 -4.49
C GLU A 76 8.75 24.57 -4.96
N ILE A 77 7.56 25.08 -4.62
CA ILE A 77 7.17 26.46 -4.88
C ILE A 77 7.18 27.20 -3.54
N PRO A 78 8.09 28.17 -3.32
CA PRO A 78 8.14 28.94 -2.08
C PRO A 78 6.80 29.62 -1.79
N GLY A 79 6.27 29.42 -0.58
CA GLY A 79 5.01 30.02 -0.13
C GLY A 79 3.73 29.30 -0.59
N ALA A 80 3.85 28.10 -1.18
CA ALA A 80 2.68 27.28 -1.48
C ALA A 80 1.98 26.78 -0.20
N ALA A 81 0.65 26.70 -0.24
CA ALA A 81 -0.14 26.13 0.84
C ALA A 81 -0.02 24.59 0.87
N PRO A 82 -0.08 23.95 2.05
CA PRO A 82 -0.18 22.50 2.15
C PRO A 82 -1.39 21.97 1.36
N SER A 83 -1.22 20.83 0.70
CA SER A 83 -2.27 20.18 -0.09
C SER A 83 -2.44 18.72 0.36
N GLU A 84 -3.69 18.26 0.45
CA GLU A 84 -4.04 16.87 0.73
C GLU A 84 -4.46 16.19 -0.58
N ILE A 85 -3.88 15.02 -0.87
CA ILE A 85 -4.14 14.27 -2.10
C ILE A 85 -4.55 12.85 -1.72
N THR A 86 -5.72 12.42 -2.18
CA THR A 86 -6.23 11.05 -1.96
C THR A 86 -6.04 10.21 -3.22
N LEU A 87 -5.23 9.16 -3.13
CA LEU A 87 -5.04 8.17 -4.19
C LEU A 87 -5.85 6.91 -3.85
N ALA A 88 -7.03 6.77 -4.45
CA ALA A 88 -7.91 5.62 -4.21
C ALA A 88 -7.54 4.42 -5.09
N TYR A 89 -7.48 3.22 -4.50
CA TYR A 89 -7.35 1.96 -5.23
C TYR A 89 -8.37 0.94 -4.73
N LEU A 90 -9.14 0.36 -5.66
CA LEU A 90 -10.14 -0.68 -5.34
C LEU A 90 -9.59 -2.06 -5.69
N VAL A 91 -9.36 -2.89 -4.67
CA VAL A 91 -9.00 -4.30 -4.86
C VAL A 91 -10.26 -5.09 -5.16
N LYS A 92 -10.35 -5.67 -6.37
CA LYS A 92 -11.44 -6.59 -6.74
C LYS A 92 -10.94 -8.04 -6.64
N PRO A 93 -11.67 -8.95 -5.98
CA PRO A 93 -11.40 -10.37 -6.05
C PRO A 93 -11.40 -10.83 -7.52
N LYS A 94 -10.43 -11.65 -7.91
CA LYS A 94 -10.32 -12.19 -9.28
C LYS A 94 -11.45 -13.17 -9.64
N ALA A 95 -12.23 -13.64 -8.67
CA ALA A 95 -13.32 -14.58 -8.89
C ALA A 95 -14.67 -13.96 -8.51
N SER A 96 -15.63 -14.05 -9.42
CA SER A 96 -17.05 -13.93 -9.08
C SER A 96 -17.40 -15.06 -8.12
N THR A 97 -18.15 -14.75 -7.07
CA THR A 97 -18.84 -15.75 -6.26
C THR A 97 -19.80 -16.53 -7.16
N SER A 98 -19.37 -17.65 -7.71
CA SER A 98 -20.26 -18.60 -8.36
C SER A 98 -19.79 -20.02 -8.10
N SER A 99 -20.66 -20.75 -7.40
CA SER A 99 -20.71 -22.20 -7.15
C SER A 99 -19.53 -22.85 -6.39
N LEU A 100 -19.44 -22.60 -5.09
CA LEU A 100 -19.21 -23.69 -4.14
C LEU A 100 -20.53 -23.96 -3.42
N GLN A 101 -21.43 -24.69 -4.08
CA GLN A 101 -22.55 -25.32 -3.38
C GLN A 101 -21.95 -26.37 -2.44
N LEU A 102 -21.99 -26.08 -1.13
CA LEU A 102 -21.80 -27.10 -0.10
C LEU A 102 -22.87 -28.18 -0.32
N SER A 103 -22.47 -29.31 -0.90
CA SER A 103 -23.29 -30.51 -0.90
C SER A 103 -23.40 -31.00 0.54
N ILE A 104 -24.52 -30.68 1.19
CA ILE A 104 -24.92 -31.33 2.44
C ILE A 104 -25.40 -32.73 2.05
N THR A 105 -24.56 -33.74 2.31
CA THR A 105 -24.99 -35.14 2.29
C THR A 105 -25.66 -35.45 3.63
N ARG A 106 -26.94 -35.85 3.59
CA ARG A 106 -27.61 -36.61 4.64
C ARG A 106 -27.98 -37.97 4.08
#